data_AF-A0A9D1VCD3-F1
#
_entry.id   AF-A0A9D1VCD3-F1
#
_cell.length_a   1.000
_cell.length_b   1.000
_cell.length_c   1.000
_cell.angle_alpha   90.00
_cell.angle_beta   90.00
_cell.angle_gamma   90.00
#
_symmetry.space_group_name_H-M   'P 1'
#
loop_
_entity.id
_entity.type
_entity.pdbx_description
1 polymer ?
#
loop_
_entity_poly.entity_id
_entity_poly.type
_entity_poly.pdbx_seq_one_letter_code
_entity_poly.pdbx_strand_id
1 'polypeptide(L)'
;MKKLRADSTFSRLSEKQLAQVDDMLLGGTSYEEVRSYLSECGQTCSRTSVADYYHNHILPRKWARQQRLARELDSVDTSGLDAATLDAVRARAMELAITPGTEVKHIKALYELVLKAHAQRLDERRMHLLEQKAAAAAAAESTVRDSTLTPEEKERRIREIFGLA
;
A
#
# COMPACT_ATOMS: atom_id res chain seq x y z
N MET A 1 8.45 -12.77 -19.36
CA MET A 1 9.49 -13.62 -18.73
C MET A 1 10.33 -14.23 -19.84
N LYS A 2 11.66 -14.19 -19.75
CA LYS A 2 12.53 -14.79 -20.77
C LYS A 2 12.39 -16.32 -20.70
N LYS A 3 12.41 -17.03 -21.84
CA LYS A 3 12.45 -18.49 -21.83
C LYS A 3 13.80 -18.95 -21.29
N LEU A 4 13.79 -20.00 -20.47
CA LEU A 4 15.02 -20.69 -20.07
C LEU A 4 15.73 -21.17 -21.34
N ARG A 5 17.04 -20.94 -21.42
CA ARG A 5 17.82 -21.49 -22.53
C ARG A 5 17.95 -23.00 -22.34
N ALA A 6 17.91 -23.75 -23.44
CA ALA A 6 17.96 -25.21 -23.41
C ALA A 6 19.27 -25.77 -22.84
N ASP A 7 20.36 -24.99 -22.93
CA ASP A 7 21.69 -25.30 -22.41
C ASP A 7 21.88 -24.89 -20.93
N SER A 8 20.88 -24.27 -20.30
CA SER A 8 20.97 -23.80 -18.92
C SER A 8 21.00 -24.95 -17.92
N THR A 9 21.78 -24.81 -16.84
CA THR A 9 21.70 -25.74 -15.70
C THR A 9 20.27 -25.82 -15.14
N PHE A 10 19.53 -24.71 -15.14
CA PHE A 10 18.17 -24.63 -14.61
C PHE A 10 17.12 -25.33 -15.48
N SER A 11 17.38 -25.53 -16.78
CA SER A 11 16.47 -26.29 -17.66
C SER A 11 16.61 -27.81 -17.50
N ARG A 12 17.67 -28.26 -16.82
CA ARG A 12 17.95 -29.69 -16.54
C ARG A 12 17.42 -30.13 -15.17
N LEU A 13 16.95 -29.19 -14.36
CA LEU A 13 16.38 -29.48 -13.05
C LEU A 13 15.00 -30.12 -13.20
N SER A 14 14.70 -31.08 -12.32
CA SER A 14 13.32 -31.53 -12.15
C SER A 14 12.45 -30.39 -11.62
N GLU A 15 11.14 -30.49 -11.84
CA GLU A 15 10.18 -29.47 -11.38
C GLU A 15 10.30 -29.18 -9.87
N LYS A 16 10.52 -30.22 -9.06
CA LYS A 16 10.73 -30.09 -7.61
C LYS A 16 12.02 -29.34 -7.26
N GLN A 17 13.12 -29.65 -7.94
CA GLN A 17 14.40 -28.97 -7.70
C GLN A 17 14.35 -27.51 -8.15
N LEU A 18 13.69 -27.24 -9.27
CA LEU A 18 13.51 -25.88 -9.76
C LEU A 18 12.63 -25.06 -8.81
N ALA A 19 11.54 -25.64 -8.30
CA ALA A 19 10.70 -24.99 -7.29
C ALA A 19 11.49 -24.66 -6.01
N GLN A 20 12.31 -25.60 -5.52
CA GLN A 20 13.15 -25.35 -4.35
C GLN A 20 14.15 -24.21 -4.59
N VAL A 21 14.80 -24.16 -5.75
CA VAL A 21 15.70 -23.07 -6.13
C VAL A 21 14.96 -21.73 -6.23
N ASP A 22 13.77 -21.74 -6.82
CA ASP A 22 12.91 -20.57 -6.92
C ASP A 22 12.54 -20.05 -5.52
N ASP A 23 12.19 -20.93 -4.58
CA ASP A 23 11.85 -20.59 -3.20
C ASP A 23 13.03 -20.02 -2.42
N MET A 24 14.22 -20.63 -2.55
CA MET A 24 15.46 -20.12 -1.96
C MET A 24 15.76 -18.70 -2.46
N LEU A 25 15.69 -18.49 -3.78
CA LEU A 25 15.98 -17.20 -4.39
C LEU A 25 14.92 -16.13 -4.09
N LEU A 26 13.64 -16.52 -3.95
CA LEU A 26 12.57 -15.63 -3.52
C LEU A 26 12.71 -15.25 -2.04
N GLY A 27 13.14 -16.21 -1.20
CA GLY A 27 13.39 -16.06 0.23
C GLY A 27 14.64 -15.25 0.58
N GLY A 28 15.49 -14.94 -0.41
CA GLY A 28 16.69 -14.13 -0.21
C GLY A 28 17.93 -14.94 0.22
N THR A 29 17.91 -16.26 0.03
CA THR A 29 19.06 -17.14 0.24
C THR A 29 20.23 -16.71 -0.66
N SER A 30 21.47 -16.86 -0.17
CA SER A 30 22.65 -16.44 -0.91
C SER A 30 22.88 -17.30 -2.15
N TYR A 31 23.55 -16.73 -3.16
CA TYR A 31 23.87 -17.49 -4.38
C TYR A 31 24.80 -18.67 -4.10
N GLU A 32 25.63 -18.62 -3.06
CA GLU A 32 26.49 -19.75 -2.69
C GLU A 32 25.70 -20.91 -2.09
N GLU A 33 24.73 -20.64 -1.23
CA GLU A 33 23.84 -21.67 -0.68
C GLU A 33 23.01 -22.35 -1.77
N VAL A 34 22.52 -21.57 -2.74
CA VAL A 34 21.83 -22.12 -3.93
C VAL A 34 22.76 -23.01 -4.75
N ARG A 35 24.04 -22.64 -4.89
CA ARG A 35 25.03 -23.48 -5.58
C ARG A 35 25.35 -24.75 -4.82
N SER A 36 25.43 -24.70 -3.49
CA SER A 36 25.61 -25.89 -2.65
C SER A 36 24.45 -26.86 -2.86
N TYR A 37 23.21 -26.38 -2.80
CA TYR A 37 22.02 -27.20 -3.08
C TYR A 37 22.04 -27.80 -4.49
N LEU A 38 22.40 -27.02 -5.50
CA LEU A 38 22.52 -27.51 -6.88
C LEU A 38 23.60 -28.59 -6.99
N SER A 39 24.73 -28.42 -6.30
CA SER A 39 25.81 -29.41 -6.27
C SER A 39 25.38 -30.72 -5.61
N GLU A 40 24.61 -30.65 -4.52
CA GLU A 40 24.00 -31.83 -3.87
C GLU A 40 23.03 -32.56 -4.82
N CYS A 41 22.34 -31.80 -5.68
CA CYS A 41 21.49 -32.34 -6.74
C CYS A 41 22.27 -32.84 -7.98
N GLY A 42 23.61 -32.86 -7.93
CA GLY A 42 24.47 -33.31 -9.03
C GLY A 42 24.61 -32.30 -10.18
N GLN A 43 24.26 -31.03 -9.96
CA GLN A 43 24.36 -29.96 -10.95
C GLN A 43 25.40 -28.93 -10.54
N THR A 44 26.27 -28.56 -11.48
CA THR A 44 27.26 -27.50 -11.26
C THR A 44 26.92 -26.28 -12.09
N CYS A 45 27.03 -25.11 -11.48
CA CYS A 45 26.89 -23.84 -12.18
C CYS A 45 27.77 -22.75 -11.56
N SER A 46 28.04 -21.73 -12.36
CA SER A 46 28.75 -20.54 -11.90
C SER A 46 27.83 -19.65 -11.06
N ARG A 47 28.41 -18.84 -10.17
CA ARG A 47 27.66 -17.82 -9.42
C ARG A 47 26.95 -16.84 -10.35
N THR A 48 27.57 -16.48 -11.48
CA THR A 48 26.98 -15.63 -12.51
C THR A 48 25.73 -16.25 -13.10
N SER A 49 25.71 -17.57 -13.33
CA SER A 49 24.54 -18.28 -13.84
C SER A 49 23.34 -18.19 -12.89
N VAL A 50 23.58 -18.27 -11.58
CA VAL A 50 22.53 -18.08 -10.56
C VAL A 50 22.04 -16.63 -10.55
N ALA A 51 22.95 -15.65 -10.63
CA ALA A 51 22.60 -14.25 -10.69
C ALA A 51 21.78 -13.90 -11.94
N ASP A 52 22.15 -14.46 -13.10
CA ASP A 52 21.42 -14.29 -14.35
C ASP A 52 20.03 -14.91 -14.27
N TYR A 53 19.91 -16.11 -13.69
CA TYR A 53 18.62 -16.76 -13.48
C TYR A 53 17.73 -15.92 -12.55
N TYR A 54 18.28 -15.41 -11.45
CA TYR A 54 17.58 -14.50 -10.54
C TYR A 54 17.03 -13.27 -11.28
N HIS A 55 17.86 -12.56 -12.04
CA HIS A 55 17.43 -11.34 -12.73
C HIS A 55 16.40 -11.59 -13.85
N ASN A 56 16.53 -12.69 -14.58
CA ASN A 56 15.67 -12.97 -15.74
C ASN A 56 14.33 -13.65 -15.38
N HIS A 57 14.27 -14.36 -14.26
CA HIS A 57 13.13 -15.23 -13.91
C HIS A 57 12.54 -14.93 -12.53
N ILE A 58 13.38 -14.76 -11.50
CA ILE A 58 12.92 -14.55 -10.13
C ILE A 58 12.49 -13.10 -9.90
N LEU A 59 13.31 -12.14 -10.31
CA LEU A 59 13.06 -10.71 -10.11
C LEU A 59 11.75 -10.25 -10.78
N PRO A 60 11.42 -10.62 -12.03
CA PRO A 60 10.14 -10.29 -12.64
C PRO A 60 8.94 -10.88 -11.90
N ARG A 61 9.06 -12.12 -11.38
CA ARG A 61 8.00 -12.75 -10.57
C ARG A 61 7.82 -12.04 -9.23
N LYS A 62 8.93 -11.63 -8.60
CA LYS A 62 8.92 -10.84 -7.36
C LYS A 62 8.22 -9.50 -7.58
N TRP A 63 8.51 -8.80 -8.67
CA TRP A 63 7.81 -7.56 -9.04
C TRP A 63 6.34 -7.77 -9.36
N ALA A 64 5.99 -8.82 -10.12
CA ALA A 64 4.59 -9.13 -10.42
C ALA A 64 3.79 -9.43 -9.14
N ARG A 65 4.37 -10.18 -8.19
CA ARG A 65 3.77 -10.44 -6.87
C ARG A 65 3.61 -9.14 -6.07
N GLN A 66 4.60 -8.26 -6.10
CA GLN A 66 4.52 -6.95 -5.42
C GLN A 66 3.46 -6.04 -6.04
N GLN A 67 3.38 -5.96 -7.38
CA GLN A 67 2.33 -5.17 -8.05
C GLN A 67 0.94 -5.72 -7.77
N ARG A 68 0.80 -7.05 -7.70
CA ARG A 68 -0.46 -7.69 -7.33
C ARG A 68 -0.86 -7.32 -5.90
N LEU A 69 0.05 -7.44 -4.93
CA LEU A 69 -0.20 -7.06 -3.55
C LEU A 69 -0.52 -5.56 -3.41
N ALA A 70 0.18 -4.70 -4.15
CA ALA A 70 -0.10 -3.26 -4.17
C ALA A 70 -1.50 -2.96 -4.72
N ARG A 71 -1.91 -3.62 -5.82
CA ARG A 71 -3.26 -3.49 -6.37
C ARG A 71 -4.34 -4.03 -5.42
N GLU A 72 -4.06 -5.17 -4.79
CA GLU A 72 -4.96 -5.74 -3.77
C GLU A 72 -5.11 -4.76 -2.60
N LEU A 73 -4.02 -4.12 -2.14
CA LEU A 73 -4.05 -3.09 -1.10
C LEU A 73 -4.78 -1.81 -1.54
N ASP A 74 -4.59 -1.37 -2.78
CA ASP A 74 -5.31 -0.23 -3.35
C ASP A 74 -6.82 -0.51 -3.44
N SER A 75 -7.19 -1.76 -3.73
CA SER A 75 -8.58 -2.24 -3.77
C SER A 75 -9.20 -2.54 -2.41
N VAL A 76 -8.41 -2.49 -1.31
CA VAL A 76 -9.00 -2.55 0.03
C VAL A 76 -9.84 -1.31 0.22
N ASP A 77 -11.15 -1.55 0.25
CA ASP A 77 -12.12 -0.56 0.69
C ASP A 77 -11.91 -0.34 2.18
N THR A 78 -11.41 0.84 2.51
CA THR A 78 -11.21 1.29 3.88
C THR A 78 -12.46 2.00 4.41
N SER A 79 -13.47 2.23 3.57
CA SER A 79 -14.75 2.77 4.01
C SER A 79 -15.47 1.72 4.85
N GLY A 80 -15.70 2.03 6.13
CA GLY A 80 -16.26 1.08 7.09
C GLY A 80 -15.25 0.47 8.07
N LEU A 81 -13.94 0.73 7.93
CA LEU A 81 -12.99 0.41 8.99
C LEU A 81 -13.19 1.37 10.17
N ASP A 82 -13.76 0.85 11.25
CA ASP A 82 -13.89 1.58 12.50
C ASP A 82 -12.53 1.86 13.16
N ALA A 83 -12.54 2.71 14.18
CA ALA A 83 -11.31 3.07 14.89
C ALA A 83 -10.62 1.83 15.51
N ALA A 84 -11.40 0.88 16.03
CA ALA A 84 -10.89 -0.34 16.65
C ALA A 84 -10.13 -1.22 15.67
N THR A 85 -10.64 -1.37 14.45
CA THR A 85 -9.99 -2.16 13.40
C THR A 85 -8.69 -1.52 12.94
N LEU A 86 -8.66 -0.19 12.76
CA LEU A 86 -7.42 0.52 12.41
C LEU A 86 -6.37 0.47 13.53
N ASP A 87 -6.80 0.48 14.79
CA ASP A 87 -5.90 0.33 15.93
C ASP A 87 -5.34 -1.11 16.00
N ALA A 88 -6.15 -2.13 15.69
CA ALA A 88 -5.69 -3.51 15.58
C ALA A 88 -4.67 -3.69 14.43
N VAL A 89 -4.91 -3.06 13.27
CA VAL A 89 -3.95 -3.04 12.15
C VAL A 89 -2.63 -2.36 12.57
N ARG A 90 -2.70 -1.24 13.29
CA ARG A 90 -1.52 -0.54 13.81
C ARG A 90 -0.73 -1.41 14.80
N ALA A 91 -1.42 -2.05 15.74
CA ALA A 91 -0.81 -2.95 16.70
C ALA A 91 -0.09 -4.11 15.99
N ARG A 92 -0.73 -4.70 14.97
CA ARG A 92 -0.13 -5.77 14.17
C ARG A 92 1.10 -5.29 13.38
N ALA A 93 1.05 -4.08 12.82
CA ALA A 93 2.20 -3.51 12.12
C ALA A 93 3.41 -3.30 13.05
N MET A 94 3.16 -2.86 14.29
CA MET A 94 4.21 -2.70 15.31
C MET A 94 4.79 -4.04 15.76
N GLU A 95 3.95 -5.04 15.99
CA GLU A 95 4.39 -6.39 16.35
C GLU A 95 5.29 -6.99 15.27
N LEU A 96 4.90 -6.83 14.00
CA LEU A 96 5.70 -7.25 12.85
C LEU A 96 7.02 -6.48 12.74
N ALA A 97 7.06 -5.21 13.16
CA ALA A 97 8.28 -4.40 13.14
C ALA A 97 9.36 -4.87 14.13
N ILE A 98 8.94 -5.46 15.26
CA ILE A 98 9.87 -5.99 16.27
C ILE A 98 10.13 -7.50 16.11
N THR A 99 9.42 -8.18 15.20
CA THR A 99 9.55 -9.62 14.98
C THR A 99 10.74 -9.91 14.05
N PRO A 100 11.77 -10.65 14.50
CA PRO A 100 12.93 -11.00 13.68
C PRO A 100 12.53 -11.79 12.42
N GLY A 101 13.16 -11.49 11.29
CA GLY A 101 12.88 -12.16 10.01
C GLY A 101 11.65 -11.64 9.27
N THR A 102 10.93 -10.65 9.82
CA THR A 102 9.81 -10.03 9.10
C THR A 102 10.31 -9.15 7.96
N GLU A 103 9.76 -9.36 6.76
CA GLU A 103 10.11 -8.54 5.61
C GLU A 103 9.49 -7.13 5.73
N VAL A 104 10.32 -6.09 5.58
CA VAL A 104 9.95 -4.66 5.68
C VAL A 104 8.73 -4.29 4.83
N LYS A 105 8.53 -4.97 3.70
CA LYS A 105 7.39 -4.78 2.80
C LYS A 105 6.03 -5.07 3.47
N HIS A 106 5.96 -6.03 4.40
CA HIS A 106 4.72 -6.37 5.09
C HIS A 106 4.35 -5.32 6.13
N ILE A 107 5.35 -4.80 6.83
CA ILE A 107 5.19 -3.68 7.77
C ILE A 107 4.71 -2.44 7.01
N LYS A 108 5.36 -2.13 5.88
CA LYS A 108 5.00 -1.00 5.03
C LYS A 108 3.54 -1.07 4.55
N ALA A 109 3.09 -2.22 4.06
CA ALA A 109 1.71 -2.40 3.58
C ALA A 109 0.66 -2.10 4.66
N LEU A 110 0.89 -2.55 5.90
CA LEU A 110 -0.03 -2.27 7.01
C LEU A 110 -0.04 -0.79 7.41
N TYR A 111 1.13 -0.14 7.43
CA TYR A 111 1.20 1.30 7.71
C TYR A 111 0.56 2.14 6.60
N GLU A 112 0.73 1.77 5.33
CA GLU A 112 0.08 2.44 4.20
C GLU A 112 -1.45 2.37 4.31
N LEU A 113 -2.00 1.23 4.76
CA LEU A 113 -3.44 1.10 5.02
C LEU A 113 -3.92 2.08 6.10
N VAL A 114 -3.18 2.19 7.20
CA VAL A 114 -3.50 3.12 8.30
C VAL A 114 -3.42 4.58 7.83
N LEU A 115 -2.41 4.93 7.04
CA LEU A 115 -2.25 6.28 6.48
C LEU A 115 -3.38 6.62 5.50
N LYS A 116 -3.76 5.68 4.63
CA LYS A 116 -4.88 5.85 3.68
C LYS A 116 -6.18 6.13 4.41
N ALA A 117 -6.49 5.38 5.48
CA ALA A 117 -7.69 5.59 6.28
C ALA A 117 -7.69 6.96 7.00
N HIS A 118 -6.54 7.39 7.52
CA HIS A 118 -6.41 8.73 8.12
C HIS A 118 -6.61 9.86 7.10
N ALA A 119 -6.05 9.71 5.90
CA ALA A 119 -6.22 10.68 4.82
C ALA A 119 -7.70 10.82 4.43
N GLN A 120 -8.42 9.70 4.28
CA GLN A 120 -9.86 9.71 3.98
C GLN A 120 -10.68 10.46 5.04
N ARG A 121 -10.42 10.21 6.33
CA ARG A 121 -11.12 10.92 7.43
C ARG A 121 -10.84 12.43 7.42
N LEU A 122 -9.62 12.83 7.08
CA LEU A 122 -9.27 14.25 6.93
C LEU A 122 -10.02 14.88 5.76
N ASP A 123 -10.12 14.16 4.64
CA ASP A 123 -10.83 14.64 3.46
C ASP A 123 -12.35 14.72 3.69
N GLU A 124 -12.95 13.73 4.36
CA GLU A 124 -14.35 13.79 4.82
C GLU A 124 -14.60 15.03 5.69
N ARG A 125 -13.71 15.30 6.65
CA ARG A 125 -13.82 16.48 7.52
C ARG A 125 -13.66 17.78 6.76
N ARG A 126 -12.75 17.83 5.78
CA ARG A 126 -12.59 18.99 4.89
C ARG A 126 -13.85 19.23 4.07
N MET A 127 -14.41 18.18 3.48
CA MET A 127 -15.65 18.25 2.72
C MET A 127 -16.80 18.78 3.58
N HIS A 128 -16.96 18.24 4.79
CA HIS A 128 -17.98 18.71 5.73
C HIS A 128 -17.83 20.20 6.07
N LEU A 129 -16.61 20.67 6.33
CA LEU A 129 -16.35 22.10 6.57
C LEU A 129 -16.64 22.96 5.35
N LEU A 130 -16.37 22.47 4.14
CA LEU A 130 -16.69 23.18 2.89
C LEU A 130 -18.20 23.25 2.67
N GLU A 131 -18.93 22.18 2.93
CA GLU A 131 -20.39 22.15 2.88
C GLU A 131 -21.00 23.15 3.87
N GLN A 132 -20.51 23.17 5.11
CA GLN A 132 -20.95 24.16 6.11
C GLN A 132 -20.67 25.60 5.65
N LYS A 133 -19.47 25.87 5.11
CA LYS A 133 -19.13 27.20 4.57
C LYS A 133 -20.00 27.59 3.39
N ALA A 134 -20.29 26.65 2.49
CA ALA A 134 -21.17 26.89 1.34
C ALA A 134 -22.61 27.19 1.80
N ALA A 135 -23.12 26.45 2.80
CA ALA A 135 -24.43 26.70 3.40
C ALA A 135 -24.48 28.08 4.08
N ALA A 136 -23.44 28.45 4.83
CA ALA A 136 -23.34 29.78 5.45
C ALA A 136 -23.28 30.91 4.40
N ALA A 137 -22.52 30.71 3.30
CA ALA A 137 -22.46 31.67 2.20
C ALA A 137 -23.82 31.83 1.51
N ALA A 138 -24.53 30.73 1.26
CA ALA A 138 -25.88 30.77 0.67
C ALA A 138 -26.88 31.49 1.59
N ALA A 139 -26.83 31.24 2.90
CA ALA A 139 -27.66 31.92 3.89
C ALA A 139 -27.33 33.43 4.00
N ALA A 140 -26.05 33.79 3.91
CA ALA A 140 -25.63 35.18 3.87
C ALA A 140 -26.14 35.87 2.59
N GLU A 141 -26.03 35.22 1.44
CA GLU A 141 -26.52 35.73 0.17
C GLU A 141 -28.05 35.92 0.16
N SER A 142 -28.81 34.97 0.72
CA SER A 142 -30.26 35.14 0.88
C SER A 142 -30.61 36.30 1.80
N THR A 143 -29.83 36.50 2.87
CA THR A 143 -30.01 37.63 3.81
C THR A 143 -29.74 38.98 3.14
N VAL A 144 -28.70 39.08 2.30
CA VAL A 144 -28.38 40.30 1.55
C VAL A 144 -29.51 40.64 0.57
N ARG A 145 -30.04 39.64 -0.13
CA ARG A 145 -31.07 39.79 -1.16
C ARG A 145 -32.48 40.03 -0.60
N ASP A 146 -32.70 39.82 0.70
CA ASP A 146 -33.98 40.05 1.34
C ASP A 146 -34.33 41.55 1.34
N SER A 147 -35.39 41.94 0.63
CA SER A 147 -35.84 43.33 0.54
C SER A 147 -36.60 43.81 1.78
N THR A 148 -36.91 42.93 2.72
CA THR A 148 -37.68 43.25 3.93
C THR A 148 -36.83 43.67 5.13
N LEU A 149 -35.52 43.39 5.10
CA LEU A 149 -34.59 43.70 6.18
C LEU A 149 -33.89 45.06 5.96
N THR A 150 -33.69 45.82 7.03
CA THR A 150 -32.85 47.03 6.98
C THR A 150 -31.37 46.67 6.85
N PRO A 151 -30.51 47.59 6.41
CA PRO A 151 -29.06 47.34 6.32
C PRO A 151 -28.43 46.90 7.64
N GLU A 152 -28.83 47.48 8.78
CA GLU A 152 -28.30 47.08 10.10
C GLU A 152 -28.76 45.66 10.50
N GLU A 153 -30.00 45.28 10.16
CA GLU A 153 -30.53 43.94 10.43
C GLU A 153 -29.85 42.87 9.57
N LYS A 154 -29.53 43.19 8.31
CA LYS A 154 -28.75 42.31 7.43
C LYS A 154 -27.36 42.07 7.98
N GLU A 155 -26.67 43.13 8.41
CA GLU A 155 -25.31 43.01 8.94
C GLU A 155 -25.27 42.18 10.23
N ARG A 156 -26.23 42.39 11.15
CA ARG A 156 -26.34 41.58 12.38
C ARG A 156 -26.55 40.10 12.07
N ARG A 157 -27.46 39.80 11.14
CA ARG A 157 -27.83 38.43 10.78
C ARG A 157 -26.73 37.70 10.02
N ILE A 158 -25.95 38.41 9.21
CA ILE A 158 -24.73 37.86 8.58
C ILE A 158 -23.66 37.55 9.63
N ARG A 159 -23.44 38.44 10.61
CA ARG A 159 -22.49 38.16 11.71
C ARG A 159 -22.90 36.93 12.52
N GLU A 160 -24.19 36.75 12.79
CA GLU A 160 -24.73 35.54 13.44
C GLU A 160 -24.48 34.26 12.62
N ILE A 161 -24.70 34.29 11.29
CA ILE A 161 -24.47 33.14 10.39
C ILE A 161 -23.01 32.66 10.44
N PHE A 162 -22.07 33.58 10.58
CA PHE A 162 -20.64 33.25 10.67
C PHE A 162 -20.12 33.11 12.12
N GLY A 163 -21.00 33.20 13.13
CA GLY A 163 -20.60 33.09 14.53
C GLY A 163 -19.68 34.21 15.02
N LEU A 164 -19.79 35.41 14.42
CA LEU A 164 -19.03 36.61 14.74
C LEU A 164 -19.79 37.57 15.69
N ALA A 165 -20.88 37.09 16.28
CA ALA A 165 -21.77 37.82 17.19
C ALA A 165 -21.24 37.83 18.63
#